data_AF-A0A2D7TTZ3-F1
#
_entry.id   AF-A0A2D7TTZ3-F1
#
_cell.length_a   1.000
_cell.length_b   1.000
_cell.length_c   1.000
_cell.angle_alpha   90.00
_cell.angle_beta   90.00
_cell.angle_gamma   90.00
#
_symmetry.space_group_name_H-M   'P 1'
#
loop_
_entity.id
_entity.type
_entity.pdbx_description
1 polymer ?
#
loop_
_entity_poly.entity_id
_entity_poly.type
_entity_poly.pdbx_seq_one_letter_code
_entity_poly.pdbx_strand_id
1 'polypeptide(L)'
;MNISYFTGKLEAYLRYKDIPHEHVNGYNLGKVFFHTGIKKMPAIETAQRQWLYDTTPTIQWFETVYPDISITPKNKALGFISLLLEDYGDEWLWRPAMWWRWMPPVSRRALGTQIMRGALGAPALWWYFAQRQSREWLWGDGMTQANSDAVRDMYFEELEFLEAVFAKQPFILGSHPSAADFGYFASMFRHFGNDPDPAEVMRAQAPHTYAWLARLWDTKARDLGAAQKWVFPKGAHWTPLLDRIANDYLPYLQANSQAYRDGKKRFDFKGKNHSFPRTKTTYYRIWCLEVLQREYRALNARERDRVNKLFAPVGKISKILTARSISADMDDLYDLPKASLKGSHIKLSSPRGWRLGAQPRN
;
A
#
# COMPACT_ATOMS: atom_id res chain seq x y z
N MET A 1 -14.03 11.88 -7.79
CA MET A 1 -14.61 10.71 -7.09
C MET A 1 -13.55 10.14 -6.18
N ASN A 2 -13.78 10.14 -4.87
CA ASN A 2 -12.73 9.88 -3.89
C ASN A 2 -12.90 8.48 -3.29
N ILE A 3 -12.53 7.45 -4.06
CA ILE A 3 -12.71 6.03 -3.68
C ILE A 3 -11.44 5.20 -3.83
N SER A 4 -10.38 5.80 -4.36
CA SER A 4 -9.14 5.11 -4.69
C SER A 4 -8.32 4.93 -3.42
N TYR A 5 -7.92 3.68 -3.18
CA TYR A 5 -7.01 3.21 -2.15
C TYR A 5 -5.80 4.16 -1.99
N PHE A 6 -5.04 4.33 -3.07
CA PHE A 6 -3.78 5.06 -3.06
C PHE A 6 -3.95 6.58 -3.21
N THR A 7 -5.05 7.04 -3.82
CA THR A 7 -5.31 8.49 -3.91
C THR A 7 -5.56 9.08 -2.53
N GLY A 8 -6.31 8.37 -1.66
CA GLY A 8 -6.52 8.80 -0.28
C GLY A 8 -5.22 8.90 0.53
N LYS A 9 -4.31 7.93 0.37
CA LYS A 9 -2.96 7.95 0.96
C LYS A 9 -2.18 9.19 0.56
N LEU A 10 -2.06 9.44 -0.75
CA LEU A 10 -1.30 10.59 -1.26
C LEU A 10 -1.90 11.91 -0.82
N GLU A 11 -3.23 12.04 -0.90
CA GLU A 11 -3.96 13.25 -0.50
C GLU A 11 -3.75 13.54 0.99
N ALA A 12 -3.82 12.53 1.86
CA ALA A 12 -3.54 12.70 3.29
C ALA A 12 -2.10 13.18 3.55
N TYR A 13 -1.12 12.64 2.83
CA TYR A 13 0.28 13.10 2.95
C TYR A 13 0.46 14.56 2.50
N LEU A 14 -0.09 14.93 1.33
CA LEU A 14 0.00 16.30 0.83
C LEU A 14 -0.65 17.29 1.79
N ARG A 15 -1.79 16.92 2.38
CA ARG A 15 -2.48 17.72 3.41
C ARG A 15 -1.64 17.83 4.68
N TYR A 16 -1.07 16.72 5.15
CA TYR A 16 -0.20 16.69 6.33
C TYR A 16 0.99 17.64 6.18
N LYS A 17 1.64 17.66 5.01
CA LYS A 17 2.79 18.52 4.71
C LYS A 17 2.41 19.95 4.27
N ASP A 18 1.12 20.30 4.27
CA ASP A 18 0.61 21.58 3.72
C ASP A 18 1.11 21.87 2.29
N ILE A 19 1.31 20.84 1.46
CA ILE A 19 1.75 21.00 0.08
C ILE A 19 0.56 21.49 -0.75
N PRO A 20 0.64 22.68 -1.40
CA PRO A 20 -0.44 23.18 -2.25
C PRO A 20 -0.70 22.22 -3.42
N HIS A 21 -1.96 21.83 -3.59
CA HIS A 21 -2.37 20.93 -4.67
C HIS A 21 -3.82 21.18 -5.08
N GLU A 22 -4.13 20.88 -6.33
CA GLU A 22 -5.50 20.88 -6.85
C GLU A 22 -5.92 19.45 -7.19
N HIS A 23 -7.07 19.03 -6.69
CA HIS A 23 -7.61 17.72 -7.03
C HIS A 23 -8.39 17.79 -8.36
N VAL A 24 -7.77 17.28 -9.42
CA VAL A 24 -8.43 17.16 -10.73
C VAL A 24 -9.39 15.98 -10.72
N ASN A 25 -10.69 16.28 -10.73
CA ASN A 25 -11.74 15.28 -10.78
C ASN A 25 -11.79 14.61 -12.17
N GLY A 26 -11.36 13.36 -12.26
CA GLY A 26 -11.55 12.54 -13.46
C GLY A 26 -10.62 11.34 -13.53
N TYR A 27 -11.15 10.20 -13.97
CA TYR A 27 -10.37 8.99 -14.24
C TYR A 27 -9.76 9.09 -15.66
N ASN A 28 -8.82 10.03 -15.88
CA ASN A 28 -8.16 10.16 -17.18
C ASN A 28 -6.81 9.43 -17.21
N LEU A 29 -6.87 8.10 -17.12
CA LEU A 29 -5.70 7.24 -17.31
C LEU A 29 -5.05 7.41 -18.70
N GLY A 30 -5.80 7.89 -19.70
CA GLY A 30 -5.27 8.22 -21.02
C GLY A 30 -4.25 9.36 -20.95
N LYS A 31 -4.56 10.45 -20.24
CA LYS A 31 -3.64 11.56 -20.01
C LYS A 31 -2.39 11.06 -19.28
N VAL A 32 -2.56 10.34 -18.16
CA VAL A 32 -1.41 9.83 -17.40
C VAL A 32 -0.53 8.94 -18.28
N PHE A 33 -1.12 8.01 -19.02
CA PHE A 33 -0.38 7.15 -19.95
C PHE A 33 0.36 7.94 -21.03
N PHE A 34 -0.29 8.93 -21.63
CA PHE A 34 0.30 9.76 -22.66
C PHE A 34 1.54 10.52 -22.18
N HIS A 35 1.57 10.90 -20.90
CA HIS A 35 2.69 11.63 -20.31
C HIS A 35 3.75 10.75 -19.65
N THR A 36 3.38 9.58 -19.12
CA THR A 36 4.27 8.75 -18.28
C THR A 36 4.58 7.37 -18.88
N GLY A 37 3.81 6.92 -19.87
CA GLY A 37 3.83 5.54 -20.37
C GLY A 37 3.13 4.54 -19.45
N ILE A 38 2.55 4.99 -18.32
CA ILE A 38 1.95 4.12 -17.30
C ILE A 38 0.47 4.46 -17.10
N LYS A 39 -0.36 3.43 -16.95
CA LYS A 39 -1.78 3.57 -16.58
C LYS A 39 -1.98 3.29 -15.09
N LYS A 40 -1.45 4.17 -14.24
CA LYS A 40 -1.58 4.09 -12.77
C LYS A 40 -2.11 5.41 -12.21
N MET A 41 -2.88 5.29 -11.13
CA MET A 41 -3.31 6.41 -10.28
C MET A 41 -2.94 6.09 -8.82
N PRO A 42 -2.69 7.10 -7.98
CA PRO A 42 -2.64 8.53 -8.33
C PRO A 42 -1.41 8.91 -9.17
N ALA A 43 -1.50 10.05 -9.84
CA ALA A 43 -0.40 10.71 -10.53
C ALA A 43 -0.49 12.23 -10.28
N ILE A 44 0.65 12.90 -10.21
CA ILE A 44 0.77 14.35 -10.00
C ILE A 44 1.55 14.95 -11.18
N GLU A 45 1.03 16.05 -11.71
CA GLU A 45 1.74 16.94 -12.61
C GLU A 45 2.30 18.10 -11.77
N THR A 46 3.61 18.28 -11.74
CA THR A 46 4.27 19.36 -10.98
C THR A 46 4.15 20.69 -11.73
N ALA A 47 4.41 21.81 -11.05
CA ALA A 47 4.47 23.13 -11.68
C ALA A 47 5.51 23.20 -12.82
N GLN A 48 6.56 22.38 -12.75
CA GLN A 48 7.60 22.25 -13.77
C GLN A 48 7.21 21.29 -14.92
N ARG A 49 5.94 20.87 -14.99
CA ARG A 49 5.40 19.91 -15.99
C ARG A 49 6.08 18.55 -15.96
N GLN A 50 6.61 18.16 -14.80
CA GLN A 50 7.11 16.82 -14.55
C GLN A 50 5.99 15.97 -13.94
N TRP A 51 6.16 14.66 -14.00
CA TRP A 51 5.16 13.69 -13.58
C TRP A 51 5.67 12.79 -12.48
N LEU A 52 4.85 12.66 -11.44
CA LEU A 52 4.99 11.72 -10.34
C LEU A 52 3.83 10.73 -10.43
N TYR A 53 4.05 9.49 -10.03
CA TYR A 53 3.03 8.45 -9.97
C TYR A 53 3.46 7.40 -8.97
N ASP A 54 2.52 6.57 -8.50
CA ASP A 54 2.76 5.61 -7.42
C ASP A 54 3.04 6.32 -6.08
N THR A 55 2.35 5.92 -5.03
CA THR A 55 2.33 6.68 -3.76
C THR A 55 3.68 6.71 -3.08
N THR A 56 4.35 5.56 -2.99
CA THR A 56 5.56 5.41 -2.17
C THR A 56 6.73 6.21 -2.74
N PRO A 57 7.15 6.04 -4.01
CA PRO A 57 8.25 6.84 -4.56
C PRO A 57 7.87 8.33 -4.70
N THR A 58 6.60 8.65 -4.91
CA THR A 58 6.13 10.06 -4.93
C THR A 58 6.29 10.71 -3.56
N ILE A 59 5.87 10.05 -2.48
CA ILE A 59 6.02 10.55 -1.10
C ILE A 59 7.50 10.67 -0.74
N GLN A 60 8.31 9.66 -1.08
CA GLN A 60 9.76 9.71 -0.85
C GLN A 60 10.40 10.90 -1.56
N TRP A 61 10.03 11.19 -2.81
CA TRP A 61 10.51 12.38 -3.51
C TRP A 61 10.08 13.67 -2.79
N PHE A 62 8.81 13.79 -2.38
CA PHE A 62 8.35 14.97 -1.64
C PHE A 62 9.09 15.16 -0.30
N GLU A 63 9.46 14.09 0.40
CA GLU A 63 10.27 14.19 1.62
C GLU A 63 11.69 14.73 1.36
N THR A 64 12.20 14.67 0.12
CA THR A 64 13.45 15.36 -0.27
C THR A 64 13.24 16.85 -0.54
N VAL A 65 12.08 17.23 -1.06
CA VAL A 65 11.73 18.62 -1.41
C VAL A 65 11.25 19.39 -0.17
N TYR A 66 10.53 18.73 0.73
CA TYR A 66 9.95 19.28 1.96
C TYR A 66 10.48 18.50 3.19
N PRO A 67 11.76 18.68 3.58
CA PRO A 67 12.42 17.84 4.59
C PRO A 67 11.98 18.12 6.04
N ASP A 68 11.30 19.24 6.28
CA ASP A 68 10.86 19.63 7.64
C ASP A 68 9.79 18.67 8.18
N ILE A 69 9.96 18.25 9.45
CA ILE A 69 9.05 17.31 10.13
C ILE A 69 8.84 16.05 9.28
N SER A 70 9.94 15.34 9.01
CA SER A 70 9.92 14.15 8.15
C SER A 70 9.05 13.03 8.74
N ILE A 71 8.35 12.30 7.86
CA ILE A 71 7.58 11.09 8.22
C ILE A 71 8.49 9.86 8.44
N THR A 72 9.81 10.02 8.23
CA THR A 72 10.81 8.96 8.39
C THR A 72 11.55 9.13 9.72
N PRO A 73 11.46 8.17 10.66
CA PRO A 73 12.22 8.22 11.90
C PRO A 73 13.74 8.29 11.66
N LYS A 74 14.43 9.20 12.38
CA LYS A 74 15.91 9.35 12.31
C LYS A 74 16.65 8.07 12.70
N ASN A 75 16.08 7.28 13.62
CA ASN A 75 16.62 5.98 13.98
C ASN A 75 16.42 4.99 12.82
N LYS A 76 17.50 4.55 12.16
CA LYS A 76 17.41 3.75 10.93
C LYS A 76 16.70 2.40 11.13
N ALA A 77 16.86 1.75 12.28
CA ALA A 77 16.12 0.52 12.57
C ALA A 77 14.60 0.79 12.60
N LEU A 78 14.16 1.87 13.26
CA LEU A 78 12.75 2.26 13.25
C LEU A 78 12.27 2.78 11.89
N GLY A 79 13.15 3.45 11.13
CA GLY A 79 12.89 3.85 9.75
C GLY A 79 12.61 2.65 8.85
N PHE A 80 13.41 1.58 8.97
CA PHE A 80 13.16 0.32 8.28
C PHE A 80 11.83 -0.32 8.70
N ILE A 81 11.50 -0.32 10.00
CA ILE A 81 10.19 -0.81 10.46
C ILE A 81 9.04 0.02 9.88
N SER A 82 9.18 1.35 9.84
CA SER A 82 8.18 2.24 9.24
C SER A 82 7.94 1.91 7.77
N LEU A 83 9.02 1.68 7.00
CA LEU A 83 8.93 1.29 5.59
C LEU A 83 8.31 -0.10 5.42
N LEU A 84 8.69 -1.07 6.25
CA LEU A 84 8.12 -2.42 6.21
C LEU A 84 6.61 -2.42 6.48
N LEU A 85 6.17 -1.60 7.43
CA LEU A 85 4.75 -1.44 7.75
C LEU A 85 4.00 -0.69 6.63
N GLU A 86 4.65 0.29 5.98
CA GLU A 86 4.09 0.94 4.80
C GLU A 86 3.86 -0.07 3.66
N ASP A 87 4.87 -0.87 3.33
CA ASP A 87 4.81 -1.87 2.26
C ASP A 87 3.77 -2.96 2.58
N TYR A 88 3.71 -3.41 3.84
CA TYR A 88 2.65 -4.32 4.33
C TYR A 88 1.25 -3.71 4.13
N GLY A 89 1.06 -2.46 4.54
CA GLY A 89 -0.20 -1.73 4.35
C GLY A 89 -0.59 -1.66 2.88
N ASP A 90 0.33 -1.23 2.02
CA ASP A 90 0.07 -1.03 0.59
C ASP A 90 -0.19 -2.34 -0.17
N GLU A 91 0.57 -3.40 0.12
CA GLU A 91 0.63 -4.60 -0.73
C GLU A 91 -0.07 -5.83 -0.15
N TRP A 92 -0.17 -5.94 1.18
CA TRP A 92 -0.86 -7.07 1.83
C TRP A 92 -2.34 -6.79 2.06
N LEU A 93 -2.67 -5.59 2.56
CA LEU A 93 -4.05 -5.24 2.91
C LEU A 93 -4.94 -4.93 1.70
N TRP A 94 -4.39 -4.93 0.49
CA TRP A 94 -5.17 -4.82 -0.74
C TRP A 94 -6.23 -5.93 -0.87
N ARG A 95 -5.87 -7.19 -0.54
CA ARG A 95 -6.80 -8.34 -0.64
C ARG A 95 -8.03 -8.19 0.25
N PRO A 96 -7.91 -8.00 1.58
CA PRO A 96 -9.08 -7.80 2.43
C PRO A 96 -9.86 -6.54 2.06
N ALA A 97 -9.20 -5.46 1.63
CA ALA A 97 -9.89 -4.25 1.18
C ALA A 97 -10.73 -4.46 -0.08
N MET A 98 -10.29 -5.31 -1.02
CA MET A 98 -11.11 -5.71 -2.16
C MET A 98 -12.25 -6.65 -1.75
N TRP A 99 -12.01 -7.52 -0.77
CA TRP A 99 -13.04 -8.42 -0.26
C TRP A 99 -14.19 -7.61 0.34
N TRP A 100 -13.90 -6.72 1.28
CA TRP A 100 -14.90 -5.90 1.97
C TRP A 100 -15.61 -4.89 1.06
N ARG A 101 -14.97 -4.47 -0.02
CA ARG A 101 -15.62 -3.63 -1.03
C ARG A 101 -16.60 -4.39 -1.92
N TRP A 102 -16.22 -5.59 -2.37
CA TRP A 102 -16.89 -6.26 -3.48
C TRP A 102 -17.70 -7.49 -3.09
N MET A 103 -17.49 -8.08 -1.91
CA MET A 103 -18.23 -9.26 -1.47
C MET A 103 -19.50 -8.89 -0.70
N PRO A 104 -19.47 -7.98 0.30
CA PRO A 104 -20.68 -7.52 0.97
C PRO A 104 -21.65 -6.79 0.02
N PRO A 105 -22.95 -7.10 0.07
CA PRO A 105 -23.91 -6.60 -0.92
C PRO A 105 -24.13 -5.09 -0.86
N VAL A 106 -24.11 -4.48 0.33
CA VAL A 106 -24.37 -3.04 0.51
C VAL A 106 -23.22 -2.23 -0.07
N SER A 107 -21.98 -2.55 0.32
CA SER A 107 -20.76 -1.91 -0.19
C SER A 107 -20.62 -2.12 -1.69
N ARG A 108 -20.77 -3.36 -2.17
CA ARG A 108 -20.67 -3.67 -3.59
C ARG A 108 -21.64 -2.82 -4.42
N ARG A 109 -22.89 -2.70 -3.99
CA ARG A 109 -23.91 -1.93 -4.70
C ARG A 109 -23.63 -0.43 -4.64
N ALA A 110 -23.31 0.10 -3.46
CA ALA A 110 -23.03 1.52 -3.27
C ALA A 110 -21.84 1.98 -4.14
N LEU A 111 -20.69 1.29 -4.03
CA LEU A 111 -19.47 1.66 -4.72
C LEU A 111 -19.57 1.39 -6.23
N GLY A 112 -20.15 0.25 -6.62
CA GLY A 112 -20.40 -0.04 -8.04
C GLY A 112 -21.28 1.03 -8.70
N THR A 113 -22.33 1.48 -8.01
CA THR A 113 -23.24 2.52 -8.52
C THR A 113 -22.51 3.85 -8.66
N GLN A 114 -21.74 4.24 -7.65
CA GLN A 114 -21.00 5.50 -7.65
C GLN A 114 -19.94 5.53 -8.77
N ILE A 115 -19.20 4.44 -8.95
CA ILE A 115 -18.19 4.32 -10.00
C ILE A 115 -18.82 4.41 -11.38
N MET A 116 -19.88 3.63 -11.62
CA MET A 116 -20.51 3.58 -12.93
C MET A 116 -21.23 4.88 -13.28
N ARG A 117 -21.75 5.61 -12.29
CA ARG A 117 -22.25 6.97 -12.45
C ARG A 117 -21.13 7.90 -12.94
N GLY A 118 -19.95 7.86 -12.32
CA GLY A 118 -18.83 8.74 -12.65
C GLY A 118 -18.08 8.37 -13.94
N ALA A 119 -18.00 7.09 -14.29
CA ALA A 119 -17.21 6.62 -15.43
C ALA A 119 -17.99 6.63 -16.75
N LEU A 120 -19.26 6.23 -16.74
CA LEU A 120 -20.06 6.01 -17.96
C LEU A 120 -21.46 6.62 -17.89
N GLY A 121 -21.79 7.37 -16.82
CA GLY A 121 -23.15 7.87 -16.62
C GLY A 121 -24.20 6.75 -16.47
N ALA A 122 -23.76 5.51 -16.22
CA ALA A 122 -24.59 4.30 -16.34
C ALA A 122 -24.67 3.52 -15.00
N PRO A 123 -25.22 4.13 -13.92
CA PRO A 123 -25.24 3.52 -12.58
C PRO A 123 -25.89 2.12 -12.53
N ALA A 124 -26.80 1.81 -13.45
CA ALA A 124 -27.47 0.51 -13.54
C ALA A 124 -26.52 -0.67 -13.87
N LEU A 125 -25.34 -0.39 -14.46
CA LEU A 125 -24.33 -1.40 -14.80
C LEU A 125 -23.33 -1.67 -13.66
N TRP A 126 -23.63 -1.25 -12.43
CA TRP A 126 -22.76 -1.43 -11.26
C TRP A 126 -22.31 -2.88 -11.04
N TRP A 127 -23.20 -3.85 -11.30
CA TRP A 127 -22.96 -5.27 -11.08
C TRP A 127 -21.87 -5.82 -12.02
N TYR A 128 -21.84 -5.35 -13.26
CA TYR A 128 -20.83 -5.75 -14.25
C TYR A 128 -19.43 -5.31 -13.79
N PHE A 129 -19.32 -4.05 -13.36
CA PHE A 129 -18.06 -3.51 -12.86
C PHE A 129 -17.60 -4.25 -11.59
N ALA A 130 -18.52 -4.42 -10.63
CA ALA A 130 -18.24 -5.16 -9.40
C ALA A 130 -17.75 -6.58 -9.68
N GLN A 131 -18.46 -7.33 -10.55
CA GLN A 131 -18.08 -8.70 -10.92
C GLN A 131 -16.69 -8.74 -11.58
N ARG A 132 -16.39 -7.79 -12.47
CA ARG A 132 -15.07 -7.69 -13.10
C ARG A 132 -13.98 -7.44 -12.07
N GLN A 133 -14.20 -6.53 -11.12
CA GLN A 133 -13.23 -6.22 -10.07
C GLN A 133 -13.03 -7.38 -9.10
N SER A 134 -14.10 -8.01 -8.63
CA SER A 134 -14.00 -9.22 -7.80
C SER A 134 -13.20 -10.30 -8.51
N ARG A 135 -13.46 -10.53 -9.81
CA ARG A 135 -12.74 -11.53 -10.59
C ARG A 135 -11.26 -11.18 -10.73
N GLU A 136 -10.91 -9.92 -10.95
CA GLU A 136 -9.51 -9.55 -11.20
C GLU A 136 -8.65 -9.59 -9.92
N TRP A 137 -9.19 -9.08 -8.81
CA TRP A 137 -8.42 -8.83 -7.59
C TRP A 137 -8.60 -9.87 -6.48
N LEU A 138 -9.65 -10.68 -6.54
CA LEU A 138 -9.90 -11.73 -5.55
C LEU A 138 -9.74 -13.10 -6.20
N TRP A 139 -10.74 -13.54 -6.96
CA TRP A 139 -10.79 -14.88 -7.56
C TRP A 139 -9.63 -15.14 -8.52
N GLY A 140 -9.21 -14.11 -9.23
CA GLY A 140 -8.09 -14.13 -10.17
C GLY A 140 -6.73 -13.96 -9.51
N ASP A 141 -6.66 -13.71 -8.20
CA ASP A 141 -5.42 -13.53 -7.43
C ASP A 141 -5.41 -14.34 -6.12
N GLY A 142 -5.85 -15.59 -6.22
CA GLY A 142 -5.67 -16.64 -5.22
C GLY A 142 -6.71 -16.72 -4.11
N MET A 143 -7.78 -15.94 -4.18
CA MET A 143 -8.98 -16.22 -3.38
C MET A 143 -9.79 -17.37 -4.00
N THR A 144 -10.32 -18.22 -3.14
CA THR A 144 -11.22 -19.33 -3.44
C THR A 144 -12.35 -19.33 -2.41
N GLN A 145 -13.38 -20.17 -2.60
CA GLN A 145 -14.44 -20.28 -1.62
C GLN A 145 -13.89 -20.76 -0.26
N ALA A 146 -12.86 -21.62 -0.27
CA ALA A 146 -12.29 -22.22 0.93
C ALA A 146 -11.46 -21.25 1.78
N ASN A 147 -10.92 -20.16 1.21
CA ASN A 147 -10.12 -19.18 1.95
C ASN A 147 -10.76 -17.78 1.99
N SER A 148 -11.98 -17.61 1.44
CA SER A 148 -12.69 -16.32 1.41
C SER A 148 -12.87 -15.73 2.80
N ASP A 149 -13.24 -16.55 3.77
CA ASP A 149 -13.42 -16.10 5.16
C ASP A 149 -12.08 -15.71 5.81
N ALA A 150 -11.01 -16.44 5.53
CA ALA A 150 -9.67 -16.04 5.97
C ALA A 150 -9.24 -14.69 5.37
N VAL A 151 -9.62 -14.39 4.12
CA VAL A 151 -9.36 -13.07 3.51
C VAL A 151 -10.23 -11.97 4.14
N ARG A 152 -11.49 -12.26 4.46
CA ARG A 152 -12.36 -11.34 5.22
C ARG A 152 -11.74 -11.01 6.58
N ASP A 153 -11.27 -12.04 7.28
CA ASP A 153 -10.89 -11.97 8.69
C ASP A 153 -9.58 -11.23 8.93
N MET A 154 -8.72 -11.10 7.91
CA MET A 154 -7.56 -10.20 7.94
C MET A 154 -7.94 -8.79 8.36
N TYR A 155 -9.14 -8.30 8.02
CA TYR A 155 -9.57 -6.96 8.46
C TYR A 155 -9.77 -6.89 9.98
N PHE A 156 -10.42 -7.88 10.59
CA PHE A 156 -10.61 -7.91 12.04
C PHE A 156 -9.27 -8.00 12.79
N GLU A 157 -8.33 -8.78 12.26
CA GLU A 157 -6.98 -8.91 12.80
C GLU A 157 -6.18 -7.60 12.75
N GLU A 158 -6.41 -6.76 11.74
CA GLU A 158 -5.82 -5.42 11.68
C GLU A 158 -6.54 -4.45 12.63
N LEU A 159 -7.86 -4.53 12.76
CA LEU A 159 -8.61 -3.72 13.72
C LEU A 159 -8.18 -4.00 15.17
N GLU A 160 -8.01 -5.26 15.56
CA GLU A 160 -7.53 -5.62 16.90
C GLU A 160 -6.16 -5.01 17.20
N PHE A 161 -5.23 -5.09 16.24
CA PHE A 161 -3.90 -4.49 16.37
C PHE A 161 -3.97 -2.95 16.46
N LEU A 162 -4.64 -2.30 15.51
CA LEU A 162 -4.70 -0.84 15.43
C LEU A 162 -5.42 -0.25 16.63
N GLU A 163 -6.51 -0.87 17.08
CA GLU A 163 -7.26 -0.42 18.24
C GLU A 163 -6.40 -0.43 19.51
N ALA A 164 -5.63 -1.49 19.72
CA ALA A 164 -4.71 -1.61 20.85
C ALA A 164 -3.58 -0.57 20.81
N VAL A 165 -3.12 -0.18 19.61
CA VAL A 165 -2.12 0.89 19.43
C VAL A 165 -2.75 2.26 19.69
N PHE A 166 -3.87 2.58 19.05
CA PHE A 166 -4.47 3.91 19.09
C PHE A 166 -5.16 4.23 20.43
N ALA A 167 -5.45 3.23 21.26
CA ALA A 167 -5.80 3.43 22.65
C ALA A 167 -4.68 4.09 23.49
N LYS A 168 -3.42 4.04 23.04
CA LYS A 168 -2.25 4.48 23.83
C LYS A 168 -1.47 5.63 23.20
N GLN A 169 -1.61 5.85 21.90
CA GLN A 169 -0.83 6.83 21.16
C GLN A 169 -1.58 7.33 19.91
N PRO A 170 -1.28 8.54 19.42
CA PRO A 170 -2.06 9.15 18.34
C PRO A 170 -1.78 8.56 16.95
N PHE A 171 -0.59 8.00 16.71
CA PHE A 171 -0.14 7.45 15.43
C PHE A 171 0.63 6.14 15.64
N ILE A 172 0.79 5.31 14.60
CA ILE A 172 1.28 3.92 14.72
C ILE A 172 2.65 3.84 15.41
N LEU A 173 3.55 4.78 15.10
CA LEU A 173 4.92 4.82 15.65
C LEU A 173 5.17 5.97 16.62
N GLY A 174 4.12 6.62 17.14
CA GLY A 174 4.24 7.54 18.27
C GLY A 174 3.43 8.82 18.09
N SER A 175 4.08 9.96 18.30
CA SER A 175 3.44 11.28 18.35
C SER A 175 3.15 11.93 16.99
N HIS A 176 3.76 11.45 15.91
CA HIS A 176 3.62 11.99 14.55
C HIS A 176 3.31 10.87 13.56
N PRO A 177 2.59 11.16 12.46
CA PRO A 177 2.43 10.22 11.36
C PRO A 177 3.79 9.81 10.80
N SER A 178 3.94 8.51 10.55
CA SER A 178 5.07 7.92 9.85
C SER A 178 4.65 7.34 8.50
N ALA A 179 5.59 6.86 7.70
CA ALA A 179 5.26 6.11 6.48
C ALA A 179 4.31 4.92 6.76
N ALA A 180 4.42 4.29 7.93
CA ALA A 180 3.50 3.23 8.37
C ALA A 180 2.05 3.72 8.44
N ASP A 181 1.81 4.91 9.00
CA ASP A 181 0.48 5.51 9.10
C ASP A 181 -0.13 5.72 7.71
N PHE A 182 0.65 6.29 6.78
CA PHE A 182 0.16 6.54 5.41
C PHE A 182 -0.08 5.24 4.63
N GLY A 183 0.76 4.21 4.80
CA GLY A 183 0.53 2.88 4.20
C GLY A 183 -0.76 2.22 4.70
N TYR A 184 -0.98 2.20 6.02
CA TYR A 184 -2.24 1.70 6.58
C TYR A 184 -3.45 2.53 6.13
N PHE A 185 -3.30 3.85 6.07
CA PHE A 185 -4.38 4.77 5.70
C PHE A 185 -4.89 4.52 4.28
N ALA A 186 -4.06 3.98 3.39
CA ALA A 186 -4.44 3.65 2.02
C ALA A 186 -5.65 2.69 1.97
N SER A 187 -5.60 1.58 2.71
CA SER A 187 -6.78 0.72 2.92
C SER A 187 -7.79 1.32 3.87
N MET A 188 -7.33 1.82 5.02
CA MET A 188 -8.22 2.06 6.15
C MET A 188 -9.17 3.22 5.89
N PHE A 189 -8.78 4.21 5.09
CA PHE A 189 -9.62 5.38 4.85
C PHE A 189 -10.65 5.15 3.74
N ARG A 190 -10.20 5.07 2.47
CA ARG A 190 -11.13 5.07 1.33
C ARG A 190 -11.84 3.73 1.12
N HIS A 191 -11.39 2.64 1.74
CA HIS A 191 -12.04 1.33 1.70
C HIS A 191 -12.71 1.04 3.03
N PHE A 192 -11.95 0.66 4.06
CA PHE A 192 -12.56 0.14 5.27
C PHE A 192 -13.39 1.18 6.03
N GLY A 193 -12.95 2.43 6.11
CA GLY A 193 -13.66 3.49 6.85
C GLY A 193 -14.78 4.19 6.09
N ASN A 194 -14.85 4.05 4.75
CA ASN A 194 -15.82 4.75 3.91
C ASN A 194 -16.80 3.81 3.18
N ASP A 195 -16.42 2.56 2.89
CA ASP A 195 -17.35 1.59 2.31
C ASP A 195 -18.37 1.18 3.39
N PRO A 196 -19.69 1.13 3.08
CA PRO A 196 -20.73 0.98 4.09
C PRO A 196 -20.57 -0.15 5.11
N ASP A 197 -20.29 -1.38 4.66
CA ASP A 197 -20.21 -2.56 5.53
C ASP A 197 -18.95 -2.54 6.43
N PRO A 198 -17.71 -2.39 5.90
CA PRO A 198 -16.54 -2.37 6.78
C PRO A 198 -16.48 -1.12 7.66
N ALA A 199 -17.10 -0.01 7.26
CA ALA A 199 -17.13 1.21 8.06
C ALA A 199 -17.98 1.01 9.31
N GLU A 200 -19.10 0.29 9.18
CA GLU A 200 -19.94 -0.06 10.33
C GLU A 200 -19.19 -0.98 11.31
N VAL A 201 -18.47 -1.97 10.79
CA VAL A 201 -17.59 -2.83 11.59
C VAL A 201 -16.54 -2.01 12.34
N MET A 202 -15.86 -1.08 11.67
CA MET A 202 -14.85 -0.22 12.31
C MET A 202 -15.45 0.59 13.45
N ARG A 203 -16.59 1.24 13.21
CA ARG A 203 -17.27 2.07 14.22
C ARG A 203 -17.68 1.25 15.44
N ALA A 204 -18.16 0.02 15.23
CA ALA A 204 -18.64 -0.84 16.30
C ALA A 204 -17.50 -1.49 17.11
N GLN A 205 -16.40 -1.90 16.44
CA GLN A 205 -15.38 -2.77 17.04
C GLN A 205 -14.04 -2.07 17.30
N ALA A 206 -13.74 -0.98 16.58
CA ALA A 206 -12.45 -0.30 16.64
C ALA A 206 -12.59 1.24 16.61
N PRO A 207 -13.26 1.84 17.61
CA PRO A 207 -13.53 3.27 17.65
C PRO A 207 -12.26 4.14 17.73
N HIS A 208 -11.16 3.69 18.36
CA HIS A 208 -9.89 4.43 18.32
C HIS A 208 -9.28 4.43 16.91
N THR A 209 -9.41 3.32 16.18
CA THR A 209 -9.00 3.23 14.77
C THR A 209 -9.83 4.16 13.89
N TYR A 210 -11.16 4.20 14.11
CA TYR A 210 -12.03 5.14 13.41
C TYR A 210 -11.66 6.60 13.73
N ALA A 211 -11.37 6.93 14.98
CA ALA A 211 -10.91 8.26 15.38
C ALA A 211 -9.53 8.62 14.79
N TRP A 212 -8.63 7.65 14.64
CA TRP A 212 -7.35 7.84 13.97
C TRP A 212 -7.51 8.24 12.50
N LEU A 213 -8.52 7.70 11.79
CA LEU A 213 -8.78 8.11 10.41
C LEU A 213 -9.05 9.61 10.29
N ALA A 214 -9.95 10.13 11.13
CA ALA A 214 -10.27 11.55 11.17
C ALA A 214 -9.06 12.38 11.61
N ARG A 215 -8.33 11.91 12.64
CA ARG A 215 -7.12 12.56 13.14
C ARG A 215 -6.07 12.72 12.04
N LEU A 216 -5.70 11.65 11.36
CA LEU A 216 -4.68 11.71 10.30
C LEU A 216 -5.12 12.57 9.12
N TRP A 217 -6.41 12.55 8.78
CA TRP A 217 -6.97 13.37 7.70
C TRP A 217 -6.90 14.89 7.96
N ASP A 218 -7.03 15.29 9.23
CA ASP A 218 -7.04 16.67 9.68
C ASP A 218 -5.67 17.19 10.11
N THR A 219 -4.78 16.30 10.57
CA THR A 219 -3.47 16.66 11.11
C THR A 219 -2.58 17.33 10.07
N LYS A 220 -1.96 18.44 10.46
CA LYS A 220 -0.87 19.09 9.72
C LYS A 220 0.42 19.01 10.52
N ALA A 221 1.54 18.83 9.83
CA ALA A 221 2.86 18.71 10.44
C ALA A 221 3.18 19.92 11.33
N ARG A 222 2.84 21.13 10.86
CA ARG A 222 3.05 22.39 11.59
C ARG A 222 2.31 22.45 12.94
N ASP A 223 1.16 21.79 13.06
CA ASP A 223 0.33 21.83 14.27
C ASP A 223 0.86 20.88 15.36
N LEU A 224 1.65 19.86 14.99
CA LEU A 224 2.30 18.94 15.93
C LEU A 224 3.64 19.48 16.48
N GLY A 225 4.21 20.48 15.81
CA GLY A 225 5.54 21.02 16.12
C GLY A 225 6.70 20.11 15.67
N ALA A 226 7.92 20.58 15.83
CA ALA A 226 9.11 19.86 15.35
C ALA A 226 9.58 18.70 16.28
N ALA A 227 9.05 18.62 17.50
CA ALA A 227 9.51 17.69 18.52
C ALA A 227 8.88 16.30 18.36
N GLN A 228 9.47 15.46 17.52
CA GLN A 228 8.99 14.11 17.25
C GLN A 228 9.38 13.12 18.34
N LYS A 229 8.38 12.54 19.02
CA LYS A 229 8.52 11.40 19.93
C LYS A 229 8.13 10.12 19.20
N TRP A 230 9.14 9.32 18.87
CA TRP A 230 9.00 8.02 18.22
C TRP A 230 8.98 6.88 19.24
N VAL A 231 8.14 5.88 19.00
CA VAL A 231 7.99 4.67 19.81
C VAL A 231 8.41 3.48 18.97
N PHE A 232 9.42 2.76 19.46
CA PHE A 232 9.77 1.46 18.88
C PHE A 232 8.71 0.42 19.28
N PRO A 233 8.20 -0.41 18.34
CA PRO A 233 7.19 -1.43 18.64
C PRO A 233 7.51 -2.28 19.86
N LYS A 234 6.53 -2.44 20.75
CA LYS A 234 6.67 -3.18 22.02
C LYS A 234 5.31 -3.63 22.58
N GLY A 235 5.32 -4.74 23.30
CA GLY A 235 4.14 -5.28 23.98
C GLY A 235 3.40 -6.34 23.15
N ALA A 236 2.58 -7.15 23.82
CA ALA A 236 1.99 -8.36 23.23
C ALA A 236 1.06 -8.10 22.03
N HIS A 237 0.39 -6.95 21.98
CA HIS A 237 -0.48 -6.55 20.87
C HIS A 237 0.24 -6.41 19.51
N TRP A 238 1.57 -6.22 19.50
CA TRP A 238 2.35 -6.23 18.25
C TRP A 238 2.61 -7.64 17.72
N THR A 239 2.63 -8.65 18.58
CA THR A 239 3.03 -10.02 18.22
C THR A 239 2.20 -10.60 17.07
N PRO A 240 0.86 -10.48 17.03
CA PRO A 240 0.07 -11.00 15.91
C PRO A 240 0.42 -10.35 14.56
N LEU A 241 0.58 -9.03 14.51
CA LEU A 241 1.01 -8.35 13.28
C LEU A 241 2.41 -8.77 12.85
N LEU A 242 3.36 -8.82 13.79
CA LEU A 242 4.73 -9.25 13.49
C LEU A 242 4.77 -10.70 12.98
N ASP A 243 3.90 -11.57 13.49
CA ASP A 243 3.74 -12.95 13.02
C ASP A 243 3.26 -12.99 11.57
N ARG A 244 2.21 -12.24 11.22
CA ARG A 244 1.72 -12.14 9.84
C ARG A 244 2.78 -11.60 8.89
N ILE A 245 3.52 -10.58 9.31
CA ILE A 245 4.62 -10.02 8.50
C ILE A 245 5.71 -11.08 8.27
N ALA A 246 6.15 -11.76 9.33
CA ALA A 246 7.26 -12.69 9.28
C ALA A 246 6.91 -14.02 8.57
N ASN A 247 5.68 -14.49 8.72
CA ASN A 247 5.29 -15.84 8.36
C ASN A 247 4.27 -15.92 7.20
N ASP A 248 3.71 -14.79 6.77
CA ASP A 248 2.83 -14.74 5.60
C ASP A 248 3.31 -13.70 4.57
N TYR A 249 3.46 -12.44 4.94
CA TYR A 249 3.74 -11.37 3.98
C TYR A 249 5.14 -11.46 3.34
N LEU A 250 6.21 -11.46 4.16
CA LEU A 250 7.58 -11.57 3.62
C LEU A 250 7.79 -12.90 2.87
N PRO A 251 7.30 -14.05 3.35
CA PRO A 251 7.30 -15.29 2.58
C PRO A 251 6.53 -15.19 1.26
N TYR A 252 5.39 -14.49 1.22
CA TYR A 252 4.63 -14.27 -0.01
C TYR A 252 5.44 -13.47 -1.04
N LEU A 253 6.08 -12.38 -0.61
CA LEU A 253 6.96 -11.61 -1.48
C LEU A 253 8.11 -12.47 -2.02
N GLN A 254 8.72 -13.30 -1.16
CA GLN A 254 9.77 -14.22 -1.57
C GLN A 254 9.28 -15.26 -2.59
N ALA A 255 8.11 -15.86 -2.38
CA ALA A 255 7.52 -16.84 -3.31
C ALA A 255 7.20 -16.20 -4.67
N ASN A 256 6.70 -14.96 -4.67
CA ASN A 256 6.47 -14.19 -5.89
C ASN A 256 7.78 -13.94 -6.66
N SER A 257 8.82 -13.50 -5.96
CA SER A 257 10.15 -13.28 -6.50
C SER A 257 10.76 -14.55 -7.11
N GLN A 258 10.61 -15.70 -6.45
CA GLN A 258 11.02 -17.00 -6.97
C GLN A 258 10.19 -17.42 -8.21
N ALA A 259 8.88 -17.22 -8.19
CA ALA A 259 8.02 -17.51 -9.33
C ALA A 259 8.43 -16.71 -10.57
N TYR A 260 8.80 -15.44 -10.40
CA TYR A 260 9.31 -14.61 -11.47
C TYR A 260 10.64 -15.10 -12.04
N ARG A 261 11.62 -15.40 -11.18
CA ARG A 261 12.89 -16.00 -11.60
C ARG A 261 12.67 -17.28 -12.42
N ASP A 262 11.70 -18.08 -12.01
CA ASP A 262 11.36 -19.35 -12.67
C ASP A 262 10.44 -19.16 -13.91
N GLY A 263 10.15 -17.92 -14.33
CA GLY A 263 9.32 -17.60 -15.50
C GLY A 263 7.83 -17.92 -15.33
N LYS A 264 7.36 -18.16 -14.11
CA LYS A 264 5.97 -18.53 -13.81
C LYS A 264 5.09 -17.30 -13.75
N LYS A 265 3.95 -17.32 -14.45
CA LYS A 265 2.93 -16.25 -14.40
C LYS A 265 2.07 -16.29 -13.14
N ARG A 266 2.01 -17.45 -12.49
CA ARG A 266 1.24 -17.72 -11.27
C ARG A 266 2.00 -18.68 -10.37
N PHE A 267 1.74 -18.60 -9.07
CA PHE A 267 2.32 -19.50 -8.08
C PHE A 267 1.30 -19.82 -6.99
N ASP A 268 1.54 -20.92 -6.29
CA ASP A 268 0.79 -21.26 -5.09
C ASP A 268 1.58 -20.76 -3.88
N PHE A 269 0.91 -20.04 -3.00
CA PHE A 269 1.49 -19.56 -1.76
C PHE A 269 0.88 -20.28 -0.57
N LYS A 270 1.72 -20.72 0.37
CA LYS A 270 1.31 -21.26 1.67
C LYS A 270 2.17 -20.63 2.76
N GLY A 271 1.59 -19.71 3.50
CA GLY A 271 2.14 -19.13 4.73
C GLY A 271 1.69 -19.91 5.96
N LYS A 272 1.91 -19.31 7.13
CA LYS A 272 1.46 -19.89 8.41
C LYS A 272 -0.05 -19.73 8.59
N ASN A 273 -0.58 -18.54 8.29
CA ASN A 273 -1.97 -18.18 8.55
C ASN A 273 -2.80 -18.16 7.26
N HIS A 274 -2.18 -17.93 6.09
CA HIS A 274 -2.89 -17.84 4.82
C HIS A 274 -2.32 -18.75 3.71
N SER A 275 -3.21 -19.22 2.84
CA SER A 275 -2.86 -19.98 1.64
C SER A 275 -3.59 -19.39 0.43
N PHE A 276 -2.84 -19.08 -0.62
CA PHE A 276 -3.35 -18.48 -1.85
C PHE A 276 -2.89 -19.31 -3.07
N PRO A 277 -3.73 -20.25 -3.56
CA PRO A 277 -3.40 -20.99 -4.77
C PRO A 277 -3.47 -20.08 -6.00
N ARG A 278 -2.63 -20.32 -7.00
CA ARG A 278 -2.65 -19.64 -8.29
C ARG A 278 -2.66 -18.10 -8.21
N THR A 279 -2.05 -17.49 -7.20
CA THR A 279 -1.87 -16.03 -7.15
C THR A 279 -1.01 -15.55 -8.32
N LYS A 280 -1.16 -14.29 -8.73
CA LYS A 280 -0.44 -13.70 -9.86
C LYS A 280 1.00 -13.35 -9.45
N THR A 281 1.96 -13.73 -10.29
CA THR A 281 3.31 -13.18 -10.22
C THR A 281 3.27 -11.70 -10.58
N THR A 282 3.77 -10.83 -9.72
CA THR A 282 3.63 -9.37 -9.85
C THR A 282 4.98 -8.67 -9.71
N TYR A 283 5.41 -8.02 -10.79
CA TYR A 283 6.69 -7.30 -10.90
C TYR A 283 6.88 -6.28 -9.78
N TYR A 284 5.84 -5.49 -9.49
CA TYR A 284 5.90 -4.46 -8.46
C TYR A 284 6.25 -5.02 -7.07
N ARG A 285 5.63 -6.13 -6.67
CA ARG A 285 5.88 -6.77 -5.37
C ARG A 285 7.26 -7.44 -5.29
N ILE A 286 7.87 -7.75 -6.43
CA ILE A 286 9.27 -8.20 -6.48
C ILE A 286 10.19 -7.02 -6.16
N TRP A 287 9.91 -5.88 -6.79
CA TRP A 287 10.62 -4.63 -6.51
C TRP A 287 10.44 -4.16 -5.07
N CYS A 288 9.23 -4.30 -4.48
CA CYS A 288 9.01 -4.06 -3.05
C CYS A 288 9.97 -4.88 -2.17
N LEU A 289 10.10 -6.20 -2.43
CA LEU A 289 11.05 -7.04 -1.70
C LEU A 289 12.51 -6.60 -1.92
N GLU A 290 12.86 -6.25 -3.16
CA GLU A 290 14.19 -5.75 -3.50
C GLU A 290 14.54 -4.48 -2.70
N VAL A 291 13.60 -3.53 -2.61
CA VAL A 291 13.72 -2.32 -1.78
C VAL A 291 13.88 -2.68 -0.31
N LEU A 292 13.02 -3.54 0.25
CA LEU A 292 13.12 -3.97 1.65
C LEU A 292 14.47 -4.66 1.95
N GLN A 293 14.95 -5.50 1.05
CA GLN A 293 16.26 -6.15 1.17
C GLN A 293 17.40 -5.12 1.14
N ARG A 294 17.33 -4.13 0.25
CA ARG A 294 18.32 -3.05 0.14
C ARG A 294 18.37 -2.22 1.43
N GLU A 295 17.23 -1.77 1.91
CA GLU A 295 17.13 -0.96 3.13
C GLU A 295 17.55 -1.73 4.38
N TYR A 296 17.19 -3.01 4.49
CA TYR A 296 17.64 -3.86 5.60
C TYR A 296 19.15 -4.08 5.60
N ARG A 297 19.77 -4.26 4.42
CA ARG A 297 21.22 -4.45 4.30
C ARG A 297 22.01 -3.17 4.60
N ALA A 298 21.42 -2.01 4.33
CA ALA A 298 22.01 -0.70 4.63
C ALA A 298 22.10 -0.41 6.15
N LEU A 299 21.30 -1.09 6.98
CA LEU A 299 21.39 -0.98 8.43
C LEU A 299 22.74 -1.48 8.96
N ASN A 300 23.28 -0.84 10.00
CA ASN A 300 24.48 -1.36 10.67
C ASN A 300 24.15 -2.59 11.54
N ALA A 301 25.17 -3.24 12.10
CA ALA A 301 24.99 -4.45 12.91
C ALA A 301 24.06 -4.27 14.13
N ARG A 302 24.17 -3.13 14.84
CA ARG A 302 23.33 -2.84 16.01
C ARG A 302 21.87 -2.58 15.61
N GLU A 303 21.67 -1.91 14.49
CA GLU A 303 20.33 -1.64 13.94
C GLU A 303 19.64 -2.91 13.45
N ARG A 304 20.36 -3.77 12.72
CA ARG A 304 19.85 -5.09 12.32
C ARG A 304 19.51 -5.97 13.51
N ASP A 305 20.34 -5.97 14.55
CA ASP A 305 20.05 -6.71 15.78
C ASP A 305 18.76 -6.23 16.44
N ARG A 306 18.51 -4.91 16.50
CA ARG A 306 17.25 -4.36 17.02
C ARG A 306 16.03 -4.82 16.21
N VAL A 307 16.11 -4.80 14.89
CA VAL A 307 15.05 -5.30 14.01
C VAL A 307 14.84 -6.80 14.22
N ASN A 308 15.92 -7.60 14.26
CA ASN A 308 15.82 -9.04 14.44
C ASN A 308 15.24 -9.43 15.80
N LYS A 309 15.60 -8.71 16.87
CA LYS A 309 15.04 -8.92 18.21
C LYS A 309 13.55 -8.64 18.27
N LEU A 310 13.04 -7.67 17.51
CA LEU A 310 11.60 -7.41 17.42
C LEU A 310 10.83 -8.62 16.88
N PHE A 311 11.37 -9.28 15.85
CA PHE A 311 10.73 -10.43 15.21
C PHE A 311 11.09 -11.79 15.83
N ALA A 312 12.12 -11.85 16.69
CA ALA A 312 12.60 -13.10 17.28
C ALA A 312 11.51 -13.99 17.92
N PRO A 313 10.45 -13.46 18.58
CA PRO A 313 9.37 -14.28 19.12
C PRO A 313 8.51 -15.00 18.07
N VAL A 314 8.50 -14.53 16.82
CA VAL A 314 7.60 -15.01 15.75
C VAL A 314 8.33 -15.60 14.56
N GLY A 315 9.61 -15.27 14.34
CA GLY A 315 10.38 -15.82 13.23
C GLY A 315 11.69 -15.09 12.94
N LYS A 316 12.38 -15.54 11.89
CA LYS A 316 13.67 -14.97 11.45
C LYS A 316 13.53 -14.30 10.09
N ILE A 317 13.05 -13.06 10.07
CA ILE A 317 12.87 -12.27 8.84
C ILE A 317 14.19 -12.03 8.09
N SER A 318 15.32 -12.02 8.81
CA SER A 318 16.66 -11.85 8.22
C SER A 318 16.96 -12.87 7.13
N LYS A 319 16.45 -14.11 7.24
CA LYS A 319 16.64 -15.15 6.22
C LYS A 319 16.13 -14.71 4.84
N ILE A 320 15.02 -13.96 4.81
CA ILE A 320 14.43 -13.45 3.57
C ILE A 320 15.12 -12.15 3.16
N LEU A 321 15.37 -11.25 4.12
CA LEU A 321 15.92 -9.92 3.86
C LEU A 321 17.41 -9.93 3.46
N THR A 322 18.16 -10.98 3.82
CA THR A 322 19.55 -11.16 3.39
C THR A 322 19.72 -12.19 2.26
N ALA A 323 18.65 -12.86 1.82
CA ALA A 323 18.71 -13.76 0.67
C ALA A 323 19.13 -13.00 -0.59
N ARG A 324 19.72 -13.67 -1.58
CA ARG A 324 20.10 -13.05 -2.86
C ARG A 324 18.88 -12.35 -3.48
N SER A 325 19.02 -11.06 -3.78
CA SER A 325 17.97 -10.28 -4.44
C SER A 325 17.74 -10.76 -5.87
N ILE A 326 16.48 -10.79 -6.27
CA ILE A 326 16.05 -10.97 -7.65
C ILE A 326 15.47 -9.63 -8.06
N SER A 327 16.08 -8.99 -9.06
CA SER A 327 15.63 -7.68 -9.52
C SER A 327 14.49 -7.82 -10.52
N ALA A 328 13.55 -6.87 -10.45
CA ALA A 328 12.54 -6.68 -11.48
C ALA A 328 12.89 -5.55 -12.47
N ASP A 329 14.11 -4.98 -12.36
CA ASP A 329 14.61 -3.87 -13.17
C ASP A 329 13.66 -2.65 -13.18
N MET A 330 13.08 -2.33 -12.01
CA MET A 330 12.08 -1.26 -11.87
C MET A 330 12.62 0.04 -11.25
N ASP A 331 13.89 0.09 -10.82
CA ASP A 331 14.47 1.31 -10.21
C ASP A 331 14.37 2.51 -11.17
N ASP A 332 14.77 2.36 -12.44
CA ASP A 332 14.65 3.42 -13.45
C ASP A 332 13.20 3.83 -13.71
N LEU A 333 12.23 2.92 -13.54
CA LEU A 333 10.82 3.25 -13.69
C LEU A 333 10.37 4.18 -12.58
N TYR A 334 10.85 3.97 -11.35
CA TYR A 334 10.42 4.69 -10.15
C TYR A 334 11.40 5.76 -9.66
N ASP A 335 12.45 6.03 -10.42
CA ASP A 335 13.24 7.25 -10.31
C ASP A 335 12.40 8.46 -10.74
N LEU A 336 11.85 9.17 -9.77
CA LEU A 336 10.88 10.25 -9.95
C LEU A 336 11.47 11.61 -9.57
N PRO A 337 11.03 12.72 -10.21
CA PRO A 337 9.93 12.81 -11.18
C PRO A 337 10.38 12.54 -12.62
N LYS A 338 9.45 12.14 -13.49
CA LYS A 338 9.70 11.96 -14.93
C LYS A 338 9.34 13.19 -15.74
N ALA A 339 10.16 13.53 -16.73
CA ALA A 339 9.77 14.46 -17.78
C ALA A 339 8.58 13.89 -18.58
N SER A 340 7.69 14.79 -19.04
CA SER A 340 6.57 14.41 -19.90
C SER A 340 7.05 13.80 -21.22
N LEU A 341 6.48 12.66 -21.62
CA LEU A 341 6.74 12.03 -22.92
C LEU A 341 6.11 12.77 -24.12
N LYS A 342 5.19 13.73 -23.88
CA LYS A 342 4.55 14.54 -24.94
C LYS A 342 5.59 15.21 -25.84
N GLY A 343 5.54 14.92 -27.14
CA GLY A 343 6.45 15.49 -28.15
C GLY A 343 7.76 14.74 -28.36
N SER A 344 8.00 13.64 -27.61
CA SER A 344 9.12 12.75 -27.87
C SER A 344 8.75 11.68 -28.90
N HIS A 345 9.58 11.50 -29.94
CA HIS A 345 9.48 10.34 -30.82
C HIS A 345 10.00 9.13 -30.05
N ILE A 346 9.09 8.27 -29.59
CA ILE A 346 9.47 7.00 -28.96
C ILE A 346 10.05 6.08 -30.05
N LYS A 347 11.37 6.04 -30.19
CA LYS A 347 12.03 4.96 -30.94
C LYS A 347 11.86 3.65 -30.16
N LEU A 348 11.19 2.68 -30.77
CA LEU A 348 10.90 1.33 -30.26
C LEU A 348 12.14 0.42 -30.15
N SER A 349 13.33 0.97 -29.83
CA SER A 349 14.61 0.23 -29.90
C SER A 349 15.17 -0.22 -28.56
N SER A 350 14.52 0.11 -27.44
CA SER A 350 14.94 -0.33 -26.11
C SER A 350 13.85 -1.20 -25.49
N PRO A 351 14.18 -2.33 -24.83
CA PRO A 351 13.21 -3.12 -24.09
C PRO A 351 12.79 -2.38 -22.80
N ARG A 352 12.22 -1.19 -22.93
CA ARG A 352 11.48 -0.52 -21.87
C ARG A 352 10.17 -1.28 -21.69
N GLY A 353 10.18 -2.36 -20.93
CA GLY A 353 9.00 -2.86 -20.18
C GLY A 353 7.68 -3.13 -20.93
N TRP A 354 7.60 -3.07 -22.27
CA TRP A 354 6.37 -3.41 -22.99
C TRP A 354 6.26 -4.92 -23.15
N ARG A 355 6.03 -5.61 -22.03
CA ARG A 355 5.36 -6.90 -22.01
C ARG A 355 4.04 -6.72 -21.29
N LEU A 356 2.98 -6.73 -22.08
CA LEU A 356 1.58 -6.99 -21.71
C LEU A 356 1.53 -7.92 -20.48
N GLY A 357 1.18 -7.37 -19.32
CA GLY A 357 1.23 -8.13 -18.06
C GLY A 357 0.63 -7.43 -16.84
N ALA A 358 0.46 -6.12 -16.85
CA ALA A 358 -0.46 -5.45 -15.95
C ALA A 358 -1.41 -4.66 -16.83
N GLN A 359 -2.68 -5.07 -16.87
CA GLN A 359 -3.72 -4.09 -17.14
C GLN A 359 -3.50 -2.88 -16.21
N PRO A 360 -4.04 -1.70 -16.53
CA PRO A 360 -4.27 -0.72 -15.50
C PRO A 360 -4.89 -1.43 -14.30
N ARG A 361 -4.74 -0.86 -13.11
CA ARG A 361 -5.71 -1.14 -12.06
C ARG A 361 -7.08 -0.67 -12.60
N ASN A 362 -7.69 -1.47 -13.47
CA ASN A 362 -8.90 -1.20 -14.25
C ASN A 362 -10.06 -1.53 -13.34
#